data_AF-A0AAW2WKY0-F1
#
_entry.id   AF-A0AAW2WKY0-F1
#
_cell.length_a   1.000
_cell.length_b   1.000
_cell.length_c   1.000
_cell.angle_alpha   90.00
_cell.angle_beta   90.00
_cell.angle_gamma   90.00
#
_symmetry.space_group_name_H-M   'P 1'
#
loop_
_entity.id
_entity.type
_entity.pdbx_description
1 polymer ?
#
loop_
_entity_poly.entity_id
_entity_poly.type
_entity_poly.pdbx_seq_one_letter_code
_entity_poly.pdbx_strand_id
1 'polypeptide(L)'
;MAMGYQQPKFQQFDGKSNPKQHVAHFIESCNNAGTYGDHLVKQFVRSLKGNAFDWYTNLEVGSIDGWEQLEQEFLNYFYSTRRTVSMVELTNSRQ
;
A
#
# COMPACT_ATOMS: atom_id res chain seq x y z
N MET A 1 -29.78 17.70 -7.78
CA MET A 1 -28.62 17.74 -6.88
C MET A 1 -27.60 16.77 -7.44
N ALA A 2 -26.44 17.25 -7.89
CA ALA A 2 -25.37 16.34 -8.30
C ALA A 2 -24.92 15.60 -7.03
N MET A 3 -25.20 14.30 -6.93
CA MET A 3 -24.49 13.44 -6.01
C MET A 3 -23.04 13.41 -6.49
N GLY A 4 -22.29 14.44 -6.10
CA GLY A 4 -20.88 14.55 -6.39
C GLY A 4 -20.22 13.32 -5.82
N TYR A 5 -19.66 12.48 -6.69
CA TYR A 5 -18.91 11.31 -6.30
C TYR A 5 -17.77 11.76 -5.38
N GLN A 6 -17.97 11.63 -4.07
CA GLN A 6 -17.01 12.10 -3.11
C GLN A 6 -15.93 11.02 -3.02
N GLN A 7 -14.84 11.22 -3.76
CA GLN A 7 -13.73 10.29 -3.79
C GLN A 7 -13.31 9.98 -2.33
N PRO A 8 -13.27 8.70 -1.92
CA PRO A 8 -12.84 8.35 -0.58
C PRO A 8 -11.44 8.94 -0.34
N LYS A 9 -11.31 9.74 0.73
CA LYS A 9 -10.02 10.27 1.14
C LYS A 9 -9.26 9.16 1.85
N PHE A 10 -8.38 8.50 1.13
CA PHE A 10 -7.48 7.51 1.72
C PHE A 10 -6.36 8.20 2.49
N GLN A 11 -5.98 7.62 3.62
CA GLN A 11 -4.70 7.95 4.23
C GLN A 11 -3.59 7.53 3.26
N GLN A 12 -2.67 8.45 2.96
CA GLN A 12 -1.57 8.13 2.06
C GLN A 12 -0.45 7.38 2.78
N PHE A 13 0.06 6.33 2.15
CA PHE A 13 1.15 5.51 2.64
C PHE A 13 2.46 5.87 1.93
N ASP A 14 3.48 6.28 2.69
CA ASP A 14 4.81 6.63 2.17
C ASP A 14 5.88 5.53 2.34
N GLY A 15 5.51 4.35 2.84
CA GLY A 15 6.46 3.27 3.11
C GLY A 15 6.97 3.20 4.55
N LYS A 16 6.73 4.25 5.36
CA LYS A 16 7.27 4.32 6.73
C LYS A 16 6.36 3.78 7.82
N SER A 17 5.04 3.76 7.62
CA SER A 17 4.07 3.24 8.60
C SER A 17 3.84 1.73 8.44
N ASN A 18 3.01 1.12 9.30
CA ASN A 18 2.79 -0.32 9.27
C ASN A 18 1.98 -0.72 8.04
N PRO A 19 2.52 -1.53 7.11
CA PRO A 19 1.83 -1.87 5.87
C PRO A 19 0.55 -2.69 6.09
N LYS A 20 0.47 -3.57 7.11
CA LYS A 20 -0.79 -4.29 7.41
C LYS A 20 -1.89 -3.36 7.90
N GLN A 21 -1.55 -2.37 8.74
CA GLN A 21 -2.55 -1.42 9.22
C GLN A 21 -3.07 -0.58 8.05
N HIS A 22 -2.19 -0.15 7.14
CA HIS A 22 -2.59 0.55 5.93
C HIS A 22 -3.57 -0.27 5.08
N VAL A 23 -3.25 -1.54 4.81
CA VAL A 23 -4.11 -2.45 4.06
C VAL A 23 -5.46 -2.66 4.75
N ALA A 24 -5.49 -2.89 6.06
CA ALA A 24 -6.73 -3.07 6.82
C ALA A 24 -7.65 -1.84 6.74
N HIS A 25 -7.11 -0.63 6.94
CA HIS A 25 -7.88 0.61 6.81
C HIS A 25 -8.36 0.87 5.39
N PHE A 26 -7.54 0.51 4.39
CA PHE A 26 -7.92 0.63 2.99
C PHE A 26 -9.10 -0.29 2.64
N ILE A 27 -9.08 -1.56 3.07
CA ILE A 27 -10.17 -2.51 2.86
C ILE A 27 -11.46 -2.06 3.55
N GLU A 28 -11.37 -1.61 4.81
CA GLU A 28 -12.53 -1.07 5.53
C GLU A 28 -13.16 0.12 4.80
N SER A 29 -12.33 1.03 4.28
CA SER A 29 -12.79 2.18 3.49
C SER A 29 -13.45 1.76 2.18
N CYS A 30 -12.91 0.76 1.49
CA CYS A 30 -13.48 0.25 0.23
C CYS A 30 -14.79 -0.50 0.46
N ASN A 31 -14.89 -1.29 1.54
CA ASN A 31 -16.11 -1.98 1.93
C ASN A 31 -17.24 -0.99 2.22
N ASN A 32 -16.96 0.09 2.96
CA ASN A 32 -17.94 1.15 3.23
C ASN A 32 -18.40 1.86 1.95
N ALA A 33 -17.54 1.93 0.93
CA ALA A 33 -17.85 2.52 -0.38
C ALA A 33 -18.44 1.52 -1.39
N GLY A 34 -18.59 0.24 -1.03
CA GLY A 34 -19.07 -0.81 -1.93
C GLY A 34 -18.13 -1.08 -3.12
N THR A 35 -16.82 -0.87 -2.95
CA THR A 35 -15.81 -1.05 -4.00
C THR A 35 -15.10 -2.39 -3.86
N TYR A 36 -15.06 -3.20 -4.93
CA TYR A 36 -14.53 -4.56 -4.92
C TYR A 36 -13.75 -4.91 -6.20
N GLY A 37 -13.00 -6.03 -6.15
CA GLY A 37 -12.31 -6.61 -7.31
C GLY A 37 -11.23 -5.70 -7.89
N ASP A 38 -11.13 -5.62 -9.22
CA ASP A 38 -10.17 -4.79 -9.97
C ASP A 38 -10.15 -3.30 -9.57
N HIS A 39 -11.25 -2.80 -9.02
CA HIS A 39 -11.30 -1.42 -8.54
C HIS A 39 -10.39 -1.20 -7.33
N LEU A 40 -10.15 -2.24 -6.51
CA LEU A 40 -9.26 -2.15 -5.35
C LEU A 40 -7.83 -1.83 -5.76
N VAL A 41 -7.31 -2.46 -6.83
CA VAL A 41 -5.97 -2.16 -7.35
C VAL A 41 -5.84 -0.68 -7.70
N LYS A 42 -6.79 -0.16 -8.49
CA LYS A 42 -6.79 1.24 -8.91
C LYS A 42 -6.91 2.23 -7.74
N GLN A 43 -7.73 1.91 -6.74
CA GLN A 43 -7.87 2.76 -5.56
C GLN A 43 -6.65 2.67 -4.64
N PHE A 44 -6.03 1.50 -4.51
CA PHE A 44 -4.88 1.31 -3.66
C PHE A 44 -3.69 2.11 -4.13
N VAL A 45 -3.42 2.12 -5.44
CA VAL A 45 -2.36 2.95 -6.03
C VAL A 45 -2.53 4.43 -5.70
N ARG A 46 -3.78 4.93 -5.64
CA ARG A 46 -4.07 6.32 -5.23
C ARG A 46 -3.78 6.59 -3.76
N SER A 47 -3.75 5.55 -2.93
CA SER A 47 -3.37 5.63 -1.52
C SER A 47 -1.85 5.63 -1.32
N LEU A 48 -1.03 5.38 -2.36
CA LEU A 48 0.42 5.35 -2.25
C LEU A 48 1.03 6.73 -2.54
N LYS A 49 2.13 7.05 -1.87
CA LYS A 49 2.96 8.23 -2.16
C LYS A 49 4.44 7.93 -1.94
N GLY A 50 5.32 8.79 -2.46
CA GLY A 50 6.76 8.70 -2.24
C GLY A 50 7.32 7.31 -2.57
N ASN A 51 8.10 6.74 -1.65
CA ASN A 51 8.74 5.44 -1.82
C ASN A 51 7.75 4.29 -2.10
N ALA A 52 6.52 4.40 -1.58
CA ALA A 52 5.50 3.38 -1.86
C ALA A 52 4.95 3.45 -3.28
N PHE A 53 4.82 4.66 -3.82
CA PHE A 53 4.42 4.84 -5.21
C PHE A 53 5.55 4.45 -6.16
N ASP A 54 6.80 4.79 -5.82
CA ASP A 54 7.99 4.38 -6.57
C ASP A 54 8.10 2.85 -6.69
N TRP A 55 7.90 2.13 -5.59
CA TRP A 55 7.82 0.67 -5.59
C TRP A 55 6.79 0.16 -6.60
N TYR A 56 5.57 0.72 -6.59
CA TYR A 56 4.51 0.31 -7.52
C TYR A 56 4.90 0.56 -8.98
N THR A 57 5.53 1.70 -9.29
CA THR A 57 5.96 2.02 -10.66
C THR A 57 7.12 1.17 -11.16
N ASN A 58 7.87 0.53 -10.25
CA ASN A 58 8.96 -0.38 -10.57
C ASN A 58 8.51 -1.85 -10.72
N LEU A 59 7.23 -2.16 -10.49
CA LEU A 59 6.69 -3.49 -10.74
C LEU A 59 6.68 -3.79 -12.24
N GLU A 60 6.99 -5.03 -12.61
CA GLU A 60 6.92 -5.47 -14.00
C GLU A 60 5.46 -5.37 -14.51
N VAL A 61 5.29 -4.87 -15.73
CA VAL A 61 3.97 -4.73 -16.33
C VAL A 61 3.33 -6.12 -16.49
N GLY A 62 2.15 -6.31 -15.93
CA GLY A 62 1.47 -7.61 -15.94
C GLY A 62 1.87 -8.54 -14.80
N SER A 63 2.72 -8.08 -13.86
CA SER A 63 3.05 -8.86 -12.65
C SER A 63 1.94 -8.86 -11.59
N ILE A 64 0.91 -8.04 -11.76
CA ILE A 64 -0.23 -7.90 -10.85
C ILE A 64 -1.50 -8.23 -11.66
N ASP A 65 -2.05 -9.42 -11.43
CA ASP A 65 -3.31 -9.88 -12.03
C ASP A 65 -4.54 -9.44 -11.22
N GLY A 66 -4.36 -9.03 -9.97
CA GLY A 66 -5.47 -8.63 -9.10
C GLY A 66 -5.08 -8.13 -7.73
N TRP A 67 -6.09 -7.87 -6.90
CA TRP A 67 -5.93 -7.32 -5.55
C TRP A 67 -5.08 -8.22 -4.64
N GLU A 68 -5.36 -9.53 -4.62
CA GLU A 68 -4.67 -10.47 -3.72
C GLU A 68 -3.16 -10.50 -3.98
N GLN A 69 -2.74 -10.48 -5.25
CA GLN A 69 -1.33 -10.47 -5.63
C GLN A 69 -0.66 -9.13 -5.27
N LEU A 70 -1.36 -8.00 -5.50
CA LEU A 70 -0.86 -6.68 -5.09
C LEU A 70 -0.67 -6.56 -3.59
N GLU A 71 -1.63 -7.05 -2.81
CA GLU A 71 -1.55 -7.06 -1.36
C GLU A 71 -0.34 -7.89 -0.91
N GLN A 72 -0.17 -9.10 -1.46
CA GLN A 72 0.95 -9.98 -1.12
C GLN A 72 2.31 -9.34 -1.43
N GLU A 73 2.48 -8.80 -2.64
CA GLU A 73 3.74 -8.17 -3.05
C GLU A 73 4.04 -6.91 -2.23
N PHE A 74 3.01 -6.10 -1.96
CA PHE A 74 3.13 -4.92 -1.10
C PHE A 74 3.59 -5.31 0.31
N LEU A 75 2.92 -6.27 0.94
CA LEU A 75 3.28 -6.73 2.28
C LEU A 75 4.69 -7.34 2.27
N ASN A 76 5.04 -8.16 1.28
CA ASN A 76 6.35 -8.79 1.16
C ASN A 76 7.47 -7.74 1.09
N TYR A 77 7.32 -6.73 0.22
CA TYR A 77 8.30 -5.66 0.06
C TYR A 77 8.44 -4.84 1.35
N PHE A 78 7.36 -4.24 1.86
CA PHE A 78 7.44 -3.31 2.99
C PHE A 78 7.69 -3.99 4.35
N TYR A 79 7.39 -5.29 4.52
CA TYR A 79 7.86 -6.04 5.69
C TYR A 79 9.32 -6.44 5.60
N SER A 80 9.77 -6.88 4.43
CA SER A 80 11.17 -7.28 4.24
C SER A 80 12.11 -6.10 4.41
N THR A 81 11.79 -4.95 3.81
CA THR A 81 12.57 -3.71 4.00
C THR A 81 12.63 -3.30 5.47
N ARG A 82 11.53 -3.43 6.23
CA ARG A 82 11.52 -3.12 7.67
C ARG A 82 12.44 -4.05 8.47
N ARG A 83 12.45 -5.36 8.19
CA ARG A 83 13.36 -6.30 8.88
C ARG A 83 14.82 -6.01 8.57
N THR A 84 15.15 -5.68 7.32
CA THR A 84 16.52 -5.37 6.90
C THR A 84 17.00 -4.06 7.53
N VAL A 85 16.18 -3.01 7.51
CA VAL A 85 16.51 -1.73 8.16
C VAL A 85 16.66 -1.90 9.68
N SER A 86 15.78 -2.67 10.33
CA SER A 86 15.94 -2.96 11.76
C SER A 86 17.24 -3.71 12.09
N MET A 87 17.72 -4.61 11.23
CA MET A 87 19.01 -5.28 11.45
C MET A 87 20.21 -4.33 11.25
N VAL A 88 20.17 -3.45 10.25
CA VAL A 88 21.27 -2.51 9.97
C VAL A 88 21.39 -1.45 11.07
N GLU A 89 20.28 -0.87 11.53
CA GLU A 89 20.28 0.15 12.59
C GLU A 89 20.87 -0.38 13.91
N LEU A 90 20.64 -1.66 14.24
CA LEU A 90 21.16 -2.29 15.46
C LEU A 90 22.67 -2.55 15.43
N THR A 91 23.29 -2.60 14.26
CA THR A 91 24.76 -2.80 14.16
C THR A 91 25.55 -1.51 14.32
N ASN A 92 24.89 -0.34 14.32
CA ASN A 92 25.55 0.97 14.37
C ASN A 92 25.59 1.60 15.78
N SER A 93 25.07 0.92 16.80
CA SER A 93 25.11 1.39 18.20
C SER A 93 26.20 0.71 19.03
N ARG A 94 27.44 0.69 18.53
CA ARG A 94 28.66 0.39 19.31
C ARG A 94 29.85 1.21 18.78
N GLN A 95 29.93 2.48 19.17
CA GLN A 95 31.20 3.17 19.39
C GLN A 95 31.05 4.14 20.56
#